data_AF-A0A517ZLU7-F1
#
_entry.id   AF-A0A517ZLU7-F1
#
_cell.length_a   1.000
_cell.length_b   1.000
_cell.length_c   1.000
_cell.angle_alpha   90.00
_cell.angle_beta   90.00
_cell.angle_gamma   90.00
#
_symmetry.space_group_name_H-M   'P 1'
#
loop_
_entity.id
_entity.type
_entity.pdbx_description
1 polymer ?
#
loop_
_entity_poly.entity_id
_entity_poly.type
_entity_poly.pdbx_seq_one_letter_code
_entity_poly.pdbx_strand_id
1 'polypeptide(L)'
;MSIEDWTPFHEETIKDILREWYLVPNTDPILRQTALEFDALPIFLDMWSYWFLGSDGSVIIRDVELGSGDTAIYTDFLKRASALTAGVRRYPRLRLLLPQRPRDAVDCGCVGIPIMERVVCGTCGGLRWLQPND
;
A
#
# COMPACT_ATOMS: atom_id res chain seq x y z
N MET A 1 7.68 15.79 -7.88
CA MET A 1 7.82 15.29 -6.50
C MET A 1 8.66 14.04 -6.60
N SER A 2 9.95 14.14 -6.27
CA SER A 2 10.84 12.98 -6.15
C SER A 2 10.39 12.11 -4.97
N ILE A 3 11.02 10.95 -4.83
CA ILE A 3 10.91 9.88 -3.83
C ILE A 3 10.77 10.30 -2.32
N GLU A 4 10.70 11.59 -1.96
CA GLU A 4 10.90 12.15 -0.61
C GLU A 4 9.64 12.50 0.21
N ASP A 5 8.41 12.37 -0.29
CA ASP A 5 7.23 12.97 0.36
C ASP A 5 6.51 12.13 1.44
N TRP A 6 7.20 11.25 2.17
CA TRP A 6 6.59 10.64 3.35
C TRP A 6 6.69 11.58 4.55
N THR A 7 5.63 12.32 4.81
CA THR A 7 5.61 13.38 5.83
C THR A 7 5.05 12.88 7.18
N PRO A 8 5.23 13.62 8.28
CA PRO A 8 4.60 13.29 9.56
C PRO A 8 3.08 13.15 9.50
N PHE A 9 2.42 13.83 8.56
CA PHE A 9 0.99 13.67 8.31
C PHE A 9 0.64 12.26 7.79
N HIS A 10 1.50 11.69 6.93
CA HIS A 10 1.32 10.33 6.44
C HIS A 10 1.46 9.33 7.58
N GLU A 11 2.53 9.47 8.36
CA GLU A 11 2.82 8.62 9.52
C GLU A 11 1.66 8.61 10.51
N GLU A 12 1.18 9.79 10.94
CA GLU A 12 0.09 9.86 11.91
C GLU A 12 -1.22 9.31 11.34
N THR A 13 -1.50 9.55 10.05
CA THR A 13 -2.69 8.98 9.41
C THR A 13 -2.65 7.45 9.38
N ILE A 14 -1.51 6.83 9.09
CA ILE A 14 -1.37 5.37 9.13
C ILE A 14 -1.51 4.86 10.56
N LYS A 15 -0.86 5.51 11.54
CA LYS A 15 -0.94 5.12 12.95
C LYS A 15 -2.37 5.18 13.47
N ASP A 16 -3.13 6.21 13.11
CA ASP A 16 -4.54 6.31 13.48
C ASP A 16 -5.37 5.14 12.93
N ILE A 17 -5.22 4.85 11.63
CA ILE A 17 -5.95 3.75 10.99
C ILE A 17 -5.52 2.41 11.63
N LEU A 18 -4.24 2.25 11.95
CA LEU A 18 -3.72 1.05 12.59
C LEU A 18 -4.27 0.89 14.03
N ARG A 19 -4.37 1.98 14.81
CA ARG A 19 -5.01 1.98 16.13
C ARG A 19 -6.47 1.54 16.02
N GLU A 20 -7.23 2.10 15.08
CA GLU A 20 -8.61 1.70 14.80
C GLU A 20 -8.71 0.22 14.40
N TRP A 21 -7.77 -0.23 13.56
CA TRP A 21 -7.71 -1.62 13.10
C TRP A 21 -7.52 -2.60 14.25
N TYR A 22 -6.66 -2.28 15.23
CA TYR A 22 -6.44 -3.13 16.40
C TYR A 22 -7.66 -3.28 17.32
N LEU A 23 -8.62 -2.34 17.27
CA LEU A 23 -9.87 -2.42 18.03
C LEU A 23 -10.85 -3.44 17.46
N VAL A 24 -10.70 -3.80 16.18
CA VAL A 24 -11.55 -4.81 15.53
C VAL A 24 -10.98 -6.20 15.82
N PRO A 25 -11.77 -7.14 16.37
CA PRO A 25 -11.33 -8.51 16.53
C PRO A 25 -10.90 -9.11 15.18
N ASN A 26 -9.67 -9.57 15.09
CA ASN A 26 -9.14 -10.27 13.92
C ASN A 26 -8.60 -11.63 14.35
N THR A 27 -9.10 -12.68 13.72
CA THR A 27 -8.77 -14.08 14.03
C THR A 27 -7.60 -14.61 13.22
N ASP A 28 -7.05 -13.85 12.26
CA ASP A 28 -5.88 -14.25 11.49
C ASP A 28 -4.59 -13.93 12.29
N PRO A 29 -3.87 -14.97 12.78
CA PRO A 29 -2.69 -14.77 13.61
C PRO A 29 -1.50 -14.22 12.83
N ILE A 30 -1.33 -14.61 11.55
CA ILE A 30 -0.21 -14.14 10.72
C ILE A 30 -0.37 -12.65 10.46
N LEU A 31 -1.58 -12.24 10.10
CA LEU A 31 -1.89 -10.86 9.80
C LEU A 31 -1.72 -9.99 11.06
N ARG A 32 -2.21 -10.43 12.22
CA ARG A 32 -2.04 -9.70 13.49
C ARG A 32 -0.58 -9.65 13.95
N GLN A 33 0.16 -10.76 13.87
CA GLN A 33 1.56 -10.81 14.26
C GLN A 33 2.42 -9.89 13.39
N THR A 34 2.24 -9.93 12.07
CA THR A 34 3.00 -9.07 11.15
C THR A 34 2.69 -7.60 11.36
N ALA A 35 1.42 -7.24 11.58
CA ALA A 35 1.04 -5.86 11.89
C ALA A 35 1.74 -5.32 13.15
N LEU A 36 1.89 -6.18 14.18
CA LEU A 36 2.59 -5.84 15.42
C LEU A 36 4.10 -5.76 15.24
N GLU A 37 4.67 -6.73 14.53
CA GLU A 37 6.11 -6.84 14.28
C GLU A 37 6.67 -5.64 13.51
N PHE A 38 5.90 -5.14 12.54
CA PHE A 38 6.34 -4.08 11.63
C PHE A 38 5.65 -2.72 11.86
N ASP A 39 4.80 -2.58 12.88
CA ASP A 39 3.94 -1.39 13.08
C ASP A 39 3.23 -0.98 11.77
N ALA A 40 2.62 -1.97 11.11
CA ALA A 40 2.19 -1.83 9.72
C ALA A 40 0.70 -2.17 9.53
N LEU A 41 0.00 -1.33 8.77
CA LEU A 41 -1.41 -1.47 8.46
C LEU A 41 -1.64 -2.59 7.42
N PRO A 42 -2.45 -3.61 7.70
CA PRO A 42 -2.76 -4.66 6.72
C PRO A 42 -3.67 -4.13 5.61
N ILE A 43 -3.20 -4.16 4.37
CA ILE A 43 -3.88 -3.55 3.22
C ILE A 43 -4.77 -4.56 2.51
N PHE A 44 -4.17 -5.60 1.92
CA PHE A 44 -4.87 -6.66 1.20
C PHE A 44 -4.10 -7.97 1.25
N LEU A 45 -4.81 -9.04 0.89
CA LEU A 45 -4.24 -10.35 0.58
C LEU A 45 -4.33 -10.51 -0.93
N ASP A 46 -3.19 -10.74 -1.58
CA ASP A 46 -3.17 -11.19 -2.97
C ASP A 46 -3.30 -12.72 -3.03
N MET A 47 -2.90 -13.36 -4.12
CA MET A 47 -3.06 -14.81 -4.25
C MET A 47 -2.25 -15.58 -3.19
N TRP A 48 -1.10 -15.05 -2.75
CA TRP A 48 -0.15 -15.76 -1.86
C TRP A 48 0.58 -14.88 -0.87
N SER A 49 0.28 -13.58 -0.78
CA SER A 49 1.02 -12.65 0.06
C SER A 49 0.11 -11.65 0.75
N TYR A 50 0.40 -11.40 2.03
CA TYR A 50 -0.14 -10.26 2.74
C TYR A 50 0.69 -9.01 2.46
N TRP A 51 -0.02 -7.93 2.13
CA TRP A 51 0.58 -6.61 1.95
C TRP A 51 0.24 -5.72 3.15
N PHE A 52 1.27 -5.06 3.68
CA PHE A 52 1.14 -4.09 4.76
C PHE A 52 1.80 -2.76 4.35
N LEU A 53 1.29 -1.67 4.93
CA LEU A 53 1.85 -0.34 4.80
C LEU A 53 2.34 0.13 6.17
N GLY A 54 3.65 0.25 6.32
CA GLY A 54 4.29 0.79 7.52
C GLY A 54 3.94 2.26 7.72
N SER A 55 3.96 2.69 8.98
CA SER A 55 3.78 4.11 9.33
C SER A 55 4.90 5.00 8.80
N ASP A 56 6.06 4.43 8.47
CA ASP A 56 7.21 5.08 7.82
C ASP A 56 7.13 5.08 6.28
N GLY A 57 6.06 4.53 5.70
CA GLY A 57 5.86 4.45 4.26
C GLY A 57 6.57 3.28 3.59
N SER A 58 7.16 2.37 4.37
CA SER A 58 7.60 1.08 3.87
C SER A 58 6.40 0.19 3.50
N VAL A 59 6.60 -0.70 2.54
CA VAL A 59 5.63 -1.73 2.16
C VAL A 59 6.21 -3.08 2.49
N ILE A 60 5.52 -3.81 3.36
CA ILE A 60 5.90 -5.14 3.80
C ILE A 60 5.05 -6.13 3.02
N ILE A 61 5.70 -7.06 2.32
CA ILE A 61 5.04 -8.17 1.64
C ILE A 61 5.49 -9.44 2.32
N ARG A 62 4.54 -10.15 2.93
CA ARG A 62 4.77 -11.42 3.61
C ARG A 62 4.13 -12.54 2.83
N ASP A 63 4.95 -13.45 2.33
CA ASP A 63 4.49 -14.65 1.66
C ASP A 63 3.77 -15.58 2.65
N VAL A 64 2.63 -16.12 2.23
CA VAL A 64 1.80 -17.06 2.99
C VAL A 64 1.81 -18.47 2.39
N GLU A 65 2.58 -18.70 1.32
CA GLU A 65 2.85 -20.04 0.81
C GLU A 65 3.50 -20.88 1.92
N LEU A 66 3.07 -22.14 2.00
CA LEU A 66 3.35 -23.06 3.11
C LEU A 66 4.86 -23.24 3.33
N GLY A 67 5.43 -22.44 4.23
CA GLY A 67 6.73 -22.68 4.86
C GLY A 67 7.87 -21.71 4.51
N SER A 68 7.71 -20.77 3.59
CA SER A 68 8.76 -19.75 3.37
C SER A 68 8.73 -18.70 4.50
N GLY A 69 7.56 -18.14 4.79
CA GLY A 69 7.43 -17.02 5.72
C GLY A 69 8.26 -15.81 5.32
N ASP A 70 8.71 -15.76 4.06
CA ASP A 70 9.62 -14.75 3.56
C ASP A 70 8.93 -13.39 3.62
N THR A 71 9.69 -12.42 4.13
CA THR A 71 9.23 -11.06 4.30
C THR A 71 10.13 -10.13 3.50
N ALA A 72 9.56 -9.44 2.53
CA ALA A 72 10.24 -8.43 1.74
C ALA A 72 9.76 -7.03 2.14
N ILE A 73 10.70 -6.11 2.31
CA ILE A 73 10.43 -4.71 2.66
C ILE A 73 10.83 -3.85 1.47
N TYR A 74 9.90 -3.02 1.02
CA TYR A 74 10.08 -2.11 -0.09
C TYR A 74 9.90 -0.67 0.37
N THR A 75 10.72 0.22 -0.15
CA THR A 75 10.63 1.67 0.09
C THR A 75 10.45 2.46 -1.20
N ASP A 76 10.34 1.77 -2.34
CA ASP A 76 10.17 2.41 -3.64
C ASP A 76 8.76 2.97 -3.83
N PHE A 77 8.68 4.02 -4.66
CA PHE A 77 7.46 4.75 -4.95
C PHE A 77 6.35 3.85 -5.50
N LEU A 78 6.68 2.91 -6.39
CA LEU A 78 5.70 2.08 -7.09
C LEU A 78 5.00 1.11 -6.13
N LYS A 79 5.75 0.46 -5.23
CA LYS A 79 5.18 -0.41 -4.20
C LYS A 79 4.32 0.37 -3.22
N ARG A 80 4.78 1.54 -2.77
CA ARG A 80 4.01 2.43 -1.89
C ARG A 80 2.70 2.90 -2.55
N ALA A 81 2.77 3.35 -3.80
CA ALA A 81 1.61 3.74 -4.58
C ALA A 81 0.62 2.58 -4.72
N SER A 82 1.12 1.36 -4.97
CA SER A 82 0.29 0.16 -5.07
C SER A 82 -0.43 -0.18 -3.76
N ALA A 83 0.28 -0.11 -2.62
CA ALA A 83 -0.32 -0.34 -1.32
C ALA A 83 -1.38 0.71 -0.98
N LEU A 84 -1.11 1.99 -1.23
CA LEU A 84 -2.06 3.06 -1.01
C LEU A 84 -3.32 2.90 -1.87
N THR A 85 -3.18 2.72 -3.18
CA THR A 85 -4.33 2.62 -4.10
C THR A 85 -5.18 1.38 -3.82
N ALA A 86 -4.57 0.23 -3.52
CA ALA A 86 -5.29 -0.96 -3.11
C ALA A 86 -6.02 -0.77 -1.76
N GLY A 87 -5.34 -0.11 -0.82
CA GLY A 87 -5.86 0.10 0.53
C GLY A 87 -7.06 1.04 0.62
N VAL A 88 -7.20 1.98 -0.31
CA VAL A 88 -8.26 3.00 -0.31
C VAL A 88 -9.68 2.42 -0.20
N ARG A 89 -9.92 1.23 -0.75
CA ARG A 89 -11.23 0.58 -0.64
C ARG A 89 -11.55 0.18 0.80
N ARG A 90 -10.56 -0.38 1.50
CA ARG A 90 -10.69 -0.85 2.88
C ARG A 90 -10.57 0.31 3.89
N TYR A 91 -9.69 1.27 3.59
CA TYR A 91 -9.41 2.43 4.43
C TYR A 91 -9.51 3.71 3.58
N PRO A 92 -10.71 4.30 3.46
CA PRO A 92 -10.92 5.50 2.63
C PRO A 92 -9.99 6.68 2.94
N ARG A 93 -9.51 6.80 4.19
CA ARG A 93 -8.56 7.83 4.64
C ARG A 93 -7.22 7.78 3.88
N LEU A 94 -6.83 6.62 3.33
CA LEU A 94 -5.60 6.50 2.52
C LEU A 94 -5.63 7.33 1.23
N ARG A 95 -6.81 7.78 0.78
CA ARG A 95 -6.90 8.71 -0.37
C ARG A 95 -6.16 10.02 -0.13
N LEU A 96 -6.10 10.46 1.13
CA LEU A 96 -5.40 11.69 1.53
C LEU A 96 -3.88 11.58 1.38
N LEU A 97 -3.37 10.34 1.31
CA LEU A 97 -1.95 10.03 1.21
C LEU A 97 -1.52 9.71 -0.22
N LEU A 98 -2.46 9.67 -1.17
CA LEU A 98 -2.13 9.43 -2.57
C LEU A 98 -1.31 10.61 -3.11
N PRO A 99 -0.24 10.35 -3.88
CA PRO A 99 0.54 11.41 -4.49
C PRO A 99 -0.35 12.23 -5.45
N GLN A 100 -0.16 13.54 -5.42
CA GLN A 100 -0.81 14.41 -6.41
C GLN A 100 -0.21 14.16 -7.79
N ARG A 101 -1.08 14.13 -8.81
CA ARG A 101 -0.67 13.99 -10.20
C ARG A 101 0.14 15.23 -10.62
N PRO A 102 1.42 15.08 -11.02
CA PRO A 102 2.21 16.16 -11.60
C PRO A 102 1.57 16.71 -12.88
N ARG A 103 1.82 17.99 -13.17
CA ARG A 103 1.22 18.66 -14.35
C ARG A 103 1.70 18.06 -15.68
N ASP A 104 2.91 17.54 -15.69
CA ASP A 104 3.61 16.91 -16.80
C ASP A 104 3.50 15.37 -16.80
N ALA A 105 2.73 14.79 -15.88
CA ALA A 105 2.49 13.35 -15.84
C ALA A 105 1.65 12.87 -17.02
N VAL A 106 2.14 11.84 -17.71
CA VAL A 106 1.43 11.17 -18.79
C VAL A 106 0.43 10.16 -18.25
N ASP A 107 -0.65 9.94 -18.99
CA ASP A 107 -1.59 8.86 -18.67
C ASP A 107 -0.90 7.50 -18.78
N CYS A 108 -1.13 6.63 -17.80
CA CYS A 108 -0.69 5.26 -17.91
C CYS A 108 -1.56 4.52 -18.95
N GLY A 109 -0.99 3.59 -19.71
CA GLY A 109 -1.75 2.77 -20.66
C GLY A 109 -2.89 1.95 -20.04
N CYS A 110 -2.95 1.83 -18.70
CA CYS A 110 -4.07 1.22 -18.00
C CYS A 110 -5.30 2.14 -17.84
N VAL A 111 -5.21 3.42 -18.22
CA VAL A 111 -6.36 4.34 -18.20
C VAL A 111 -7.47 3.78 -19.09
N GLY A 112 -8.69 3.72 -18.56
CA GLY A 112 -9.84 3.17 -19.29
C GLY A 112 -10.00 1.66 -19.20
N ILE A 113 -9.01 0.93 -18.66
CA ILE A 113 -9.17 -0.49 -18.35
C ILE A 113 -9.96 -0.61 -17.04
N PRO A 114 -11.06 -1.39 -17.00
CA PRO A 114 -11.74 -1.70 -15.75
C PRO A 114 -10.76 -2.45 -14.85
N ILE A 115 -10.30 -1.78 -13.80
CA ILE A 115 -9.42 -2.41 -12.82
C ILE A 115 -10.26 -3.45 -12.08
N MET A 116 -9.94 -4.74 -12.23
CA MET A 116 -10.54 -5.79 -11.42
C MET A 116 -10.25 -5.51 -9.95
N GLU A 117 -11.22 -5.76 -9.07
CA GLU A 117 -11.28 -5.25 -7.69
C GLU A 117 -10.04 -5.50 -6.79
N ARG A 118 -9.07 -6.30 -7.23
CA ARG A 118 -7.84 -6.66 -6.49
C ARG A 118 -6.55 -6.62 -7.33
N VAL A 119 -6.60 -6.08 -8.55
CA VAL A 119 -5.43 -6.02 -9.44
C VAL A 119 -4.94 -4.59 -9.51
N VAL A 120 -3.72 -4.33 -9.05
CA VAL A 120 -3.08 -3.03 -9.23
C VAL A 120 -2.24 -3.05 -10.49
N CYS A 121 -2.28 -1.98 -11.29
CA CYS A 121 -1.40 -1.85 -12.45
C CYS A 121 0.06 -1.83 -12.00
N GLY A 122 0.86 -2.80 -12.45
CA GLY A 122 2.27 -2.90 -12.10
C GLY A 122 3.15 -1.78 -12.65
N THR A 123 2.64 -0.93 -13.55
CA THR A 123 3.40 0.20 -14.11
C THR A 123 3.17 1.48 -13.33
N CYS A 124 1.93 1.81 -12.97
CA CYS A 124 1.60 3.06 -12.26
C CYS A 124 1.21 2.88 -10.79
N GLY A 125 1.23 1.65 -10.27
CA GLY A 125 0.78 1.35 -8.92
C GLY A 125 -0.69 1.75 -8.68
N GLY A 126 -1.51 1.74 -9.73
CA GLY A 126 -2.93 2.11 -9.66
C GLY A 126 -3.23 3.61 -9.73
N LEU A 127 -2.21 4.48 -9.84
CA LEU A 127 -2.38 5.93 -9.93
C LEU A 127 -3.01 6.40 -11.23
N ARG A 128 -2.95 5.58 -12.28
CA ARG A 128 -3.43 5.86 -13.65
C ARG A 128 -2.64 6.94 -14.40
N TRP A 129 -1.50 7.35 -13.87
CA TRP A 129 -0.54 8.24 -14.52
C TRP A 129 0.88 7.77 -14.16
N LEU A 130 1.87 8.15 -14.95
CA LEU A 130 3.29 7.84 -14.73
C LEU A 130 4.03 9.09 -14.29
N GLN A 131 5.06 8.93 -13.44
CA GLN A 131 5.91 10.07 -13.10
C GLN A 131 6.61 10.57 -14.36
N PRO A 132 6.91 11.87 -14.45
CA PRO A 132 7.81 12.39 -15.48
C PRO A 132 9.16 11.67 -15.34
N ASN A 133 9.60 10.97 -16.40
CA ASN A 133 10.82 10.15 -16.49
C ASN A 133 10.73 8.67 -16.04
N ASP A 134 9.53 8.13 -15.76
CA ASP A 134 9.31 6.68 -15.69
C ASP A 134 9.11 6.04 -17.08
#